data_AF-A0A1I5D529-F1
#
_entry.id   AF-A0A1I5D529-F1
#
_cell.length_a   1.000
_cell.length_b   1.000
_cell.length_c   1.000
_cell.angle_alpha   90.00
_cell.angle_beta   90.00
_cell.angle_gamma   90.00
#
_symmetry.space_group_name_H-M   'P 1'
#
loop_
_entity.id
_entity.type
_entity.pdbx_description
1 polymer ?
#
loop_
_entity_poly.entity_id
_entity_poly.type
_entity_poly.pdbx_seq_one_letter_code
_entity_poly.pdbx_strand_id
1 'polypeptide(L)'
;MYLAADGDGTNKMKEMFGEVQSILTSAGTLVAVIALLVLGIRMLMSMKRGDGMREAFQGFGMIALAALVIGGASGLAGLLISLGDQIGNGS
;
A
#
# COMPACT_ATOMS: atom_id res chain seq x y z
N MET A 1 -35.46 5.97 22.99
CA MET A 1 -34.11 6.15 23.59
C MET A 1 -33.12 5.12 23.01
N TYR A 2 -33.10 4.95 21.68
CA TYR A 2 -32.30 3.93 20.98
C TYR A 2 -31.26 4.54 20.01
N LEU A 3 -31.19 5.88 19.93
CA LEU A 3 -30.30 6.61 19.01
C LEU A 3 -28.96 7.04 19.64
N ALA A 4 -28.77 6.85 20.95
CA ALA A 4 -27.55 7.27 21.66
C ALA A 4 -26.48 6.17 21.78
N ALA A 5 -26.83 4.90 21.53
CA ALA A 5 -25.89 3.78 21.56
C ALA A 5 -25.17 3.55 20.21
N ASP A 6 -25.74 4.06 19.11
CA ASP A 6 -25.22 3.85 17.75
C ASP A 6 -24.04 4.80 17.43
N GLY A 7 -24.01 5.99 18.04
CA GLY A 7 -22.96 6.99 17.81
C GLY A 7 -21.60 6.63 18.41
N ASP A 8 -21.58 6.16 19.66
CA ASP A 8 -20.32 5.87 20.36
C ASP A 8 -19.69 4.54 19.89
N GLY A 9 -20.51 3.50 19.68
CA GLY A 9 -20.05 2.21 19.17
C GLY A 9 -19.48 2.26 17.75
N THR A 10 -20.11 3.04 16.86
CA THR A 10 -19.68 3.16 15.46
C THR A 10 -18.41 3.98 15.32
N ASN A 11 -18.25 5.05 16.10
CA ASN A 11 -17.04 5.87 16.08
C ASN A 11 -15.83 5.10 16.65
N LYS A 12 -16.04 4.37 17.75
CA LYS A 12 -15.00 3.53 18.36
C LYS A 12 -14.58 2.38 17.44
N MET A 13 -15.53 1.76 16.73
CA MET A 13 -15.22 0.78 15.68
C MET A 13 -14.41 1.41 14.53
N LYS A 14 -14.79 2.60 14.04
CA LYS A 14 -14.02 3.30 12.99
C LYS A 14 -12.59 3.62 13.44
N GLU A 15 -12.40 4.03 14.69
CA GLU A 15 -11.08 4.28 15.28
C GLU A 15 -10.23 3.01 15.29
N MET A 16 -10.79 1.89 15.77
CA MET A 16 -10.11 0.60 15.78
C MET A 16 -9.77 0.10 14.36
N PHE A 17 -10.69 0.28 13.40
CA PHE A 17 -10.42 -0.06 12.00
C PHE A 17 -9.34 0.83 11.38
N GLY A 18 -9.33 2.12 11.71
CA GLY A 18 -8.29 3.05 11.25
C GLY A 18 -6.91 2.70 11.81
N GLU A 19 -6.84 2.31 13.08
CA GLU A 19 -5.58 1.86 13.71
C GLU A 19 -5.09 0.54 13.11
N VAL A 20 -5.98 -0.43 12.92
CA VAL A 20 -5.66 -1.69 12.22
C VAL A 20 -5.20 -1.42 10.79
N GLN A 21 -5.89 -0.56 10.04
CA GLN A 21 -5.52 -0.18 8.68
C GLN A 21 -4.13 0.48 8.63
N SER A 22 -3.82 1.36 9.60
CA SER A 22 -2.52 2.01 9.72
C SER A 22 -1.41 0.98 9.95
N ILE A 23 -1.60 0.06 10.90
CA ILE A 23 -0.66 -1.03 11.19
C ILE A 23 -0.48 -1.93 9.96
N LEU A 24 -1.58 -2.31 9.30
CA LEU A 24 -1.55 -3.20 8.14
C LEU A 24 -0.86 -2.54 6.92
N THR A 25 -1.05 -1.24 6.75
CA THR A 25 -0.41 -0.45 5.68
C THR A 25 1.09 -0.28 5.96
N SER A 26 1.46 0.03 7.20
CA SER A 26 2.86 0.17 7.63
C SER A 26 3.61 -1.16 7.54
N ALA A 27 3.02 -2.24 8.05
CA ALA A 27 3.58 -3.58 7.92
C ALA A 27 3.67 -4.03 6.46
N GLY A 28 2.63 -3.77 5.66
CA GLY A 28 2.61 -4.09 4.23
C GLY A 28 3.66 -3.34 3.42
N THR A 29 3.90 -2.05 3.73
CA THR A 29 4.97 -1.26 3.08
C THR A 29 6.34 -1.80 3.45
N LEU A 30 6.57 -2.15 4.71
CA LEU A 30 7.85 -2.75 5.16
C LEU A 30 8.13 -4.08 4.46
N VAL A 31 7.11 -4.94 4.34
CA VAL A 31 7.18 -6.21 3.60
C VAL A 31 7.46 -5.97 2.12
N ALA A 32 6.80 -5.00 1.49
CA ALA A 32 7.03 -4.65 0.09
C ALA A 32 8.46 -4.17 -0.15
N VAL A 33 9.00 -3.34 0.75
CA VAL A 33 10.39 -2.87 0.68
C VAL A 33 11.38 -4.03 0.82
N ILE A 34 11.16 -4.94 1.77
CA ILE A 34 12.01 -6.14 1.94
C ILE A 34 11.95 -7.03 0.70
N ALA A 35 10.76 -7.24 0.12
CA ALA A 35 10.60 -8.02 -1.10
C ALA A 35 11.36 -7.40 -2.29
N LEU A 36 11.31 -6.07 -2.44
CA LEU A 36 12.08 -5.35 -3.45
C LEU A 36 13.60 -5.49 -3.23
N LEU A 37 14.07 -5.42 -1.98
CA LEU A 37 15.49 -5.63 -1.65
C LEU A 37 15.96 -7.05 -2.00
N VAL A 38 15.20 -8.07 -1.60
CA VAL A 38 15.52 -9.48 -1.89
C VAL A 38 15.54 -9.73 -3.40
N LEU A 39 14.60 -9.14 -4.15
CA LEU A 39 14.61 -9.20 -5.61
C LEU A 39 15.83 -8.50 -6.23
N GLY A 40 16.18 -7.29 -5.79
CA GLY A 40 17.35 -6.56 -6.29
C GLY A 40 18.64 -7.35 -6.07
N ILE A 41 18.79 -7.97 -4.90
CA ILE A 41 19.93 -8.84 -4.58
C ILE A 41 19.92 -10.09 -5.48
N ARG A 42 18.76 -10.71 -5.72
CA ARG A 42 18.63 -11.88 -6.62
C ARG A 42 19.00 -11.52 -8.07
N MET A 43 18.66 -10.32 -8.54
CA MET A 43 19.04 -9.82 -9.86
C MET A 43 20.55 -9.60 -9.98
N LEU A 44 21.19 -9.00 -8.98
CA LEU A 44 22.65 -8.82 -8.96
C LEU A 44 23.40 -10.15 -9.02
N MET A 45 22.90 -11.18 -8.33
CA MET A 45 23.45 -12.53 -8.42
C MET A 45 23.25 -13.19 -9.79
N SER A 46 22.10 -12.96 -10.44
CA SER A 46 21.81 -13.49 -11.79
C SER A 46 22.70 -12.86 -12.86
N MET A 47 22.95 -11.55 -12.79
CA MET A 47 23.86 -10.87 -13.71
C MET A 47 25.30 -11.41 -13.62
N LYS A 48 25.75 -11.76 -12.40
CA LYS A 48 27.07 -12.35 -12.18
C LYS A 48 27.21 -13.76 -12.79
N ARG A 49 26.10 -14.44 -13.07
CA ARG A 49 26.08 -15.80 -13.65
C ARG A 49 25.97 -15.84 -15.17
N GLY A 50 25.83 -14.69 -15.85
CA GLY A 50 25.76 -14.64 -17.32
C GLY A 50 24.43 -15.10 -17.92
N ASP A 51 23.46 -15.50 -17.09
CA ASP A 51 22.12 -15.87 -17.54
C ASP A 51 21.29 -14.62 -17.82
N GLY A 52 20.97 -14.44 -19.10
CA GLY A 52 19.92 -13.60 -19.69
C GLY A 52 19.29 -12.52 -18.81
N MET A 53 19.92 -11.34 -18.76
CA MET A 53 19.38 -10.10 -18.18
C MET A 53 17.91 -9.87 -18.58
N ARG A 54 17.55 -10.20 -19.83
CA ARG A 54 16.25 -9.96 -20.44
C ARG A 54 15.10 -10.79 -19.84
N GLU A 55 15.38 -12.02 -19.43
CA GLU A 55 14.36 -12.91 -18.85
C GLU A 55 14.06 -12.53 -17.39
N ALA A 56 15.10 -12.14 -16.64
CA ALA A 56 14.96 -11.58 -15.31
C ALA A 56 14.21 -10.24 -15.33
N PHE A 57 14.47 -9.36 -16.30
CA PHE A 57 13.75 -8.08 -16.45
C PHE A 57 12.28 -8.23 -16.87
N GLN A 58 11.95 -9.21 -17.72
CA GLN A 58 10.56 -9.42 -18.16
C GLN A 58 9.67 -9.94 -17.02
N GLY A 59 10.18 -10.84 -16.17
CA GLY A 59 9.47 -11.29 -14.97
C GLY A 59 9.46 -10.25 -13.85
N PHE A 60 10.58 -9.56 -13.62
CA PHE A 60 10.74 -8.58 -12.54
C PHE A 60 10.01 -7.26 -12.78
N GLY A 61 10.11 -6.73 -14.01
CA GLY A 61 9.49 -5.46 -14.38
C GLY A 61 7.98 -5.49 -14.19
N MET A 62 7.34 -6.64 -14.46
CA MET A 62 5.89 -6.83 -14.26
C MET A 62 5.48 -6.81 -12.79
N ILE A 63 6.25 -7.45 -11.90
CA ILE A 63 5.93 -7.50 -10.47
C ILE A 63 6.16 -6.14 -9.82
N ALA A 64 7.27 -5.48 -10.14
CA ALA A 64 7.57 -4.14 -9.66
C ALA A 64 6.52 -3.12 -10.14
N LEU A 65 6.10 -3.21 -11.41
CA LEU A 65 5.06 -2.36 -11.99
C LEU A 65 3.70 -2.62 -11.33
N ALA A 66 3.32 -3.87 -11.08
CA ALA A 66 2.08 -4.20 -10.38
C ALA A 66 2.08 -3.65 -8.94
N ALA A 67 3.17 -3.82 -8.20
CA ALA A 67 3.31 -3.28 -6.84
C ALA A 67 3.26 -1.74 -6.84
N LEU A 68 3.88 -1.09 -7.83
CA LEU A 68 3.88 0.36 -7.98
C LEU A 68 2.50 0.91 -8.35
N VAL A 69 1.74 0.21 -9.20
CA VAL A 69 0.36 0.60 -9.55
C VAL A 69 -0.57 0.47 -8.34
N ILE A 70 -0.47 -0.61 -7.57
CA ILE A 70 -1.30 -0.83 -6.36
C ILE A 70 -0.95 0.20 -5.27
N GLY A 71 0.35 0.41 -5.01
CA GLY A 71 0.81 1.41 -4.04
C GLY A 71 0.50 2.84 -4.47
N GLY A 72 0.69 3.16 -5.76
CA GLY A 72 0.38 4.45 -6.35
C GLY A 72 -1.12 4.77 -6.34
N ALA A 73 -1.98 3.80 -6.65
CA ALA A 73 -3.42 3.96 -6.56
C ALA A 73 -3.88 4.23 -5.12
N SER A 74 -3.26 3.58 -4.12
CA SER A 74 -3.57 3.80 -2.71
C SER A 74 -3.19 5.21 -2.25
N GLY A 75 -2.01 5.70 -2.66
CA GLY A 75 -1.57 7.07 -2.37
C GLY A 75 -2.43 8.14 -3.07
N LEU A 76 -2.76 7.92 -4.34
CA LEU A 76 -3.64 8.82 -5.11
C LEU A 76 -5.07 8.84 -4.57
N ALA A 77 -5.60 7.70 -4.14
CA ALA A 77 -6.91 7.62 -3.50
C ALA A 77 -6.92 8.39 -2.16
N GLY A 78 -5.88 8.26 -1.34
CA GLY A 78 -5.75 9.03 -0.09
C GLY A 78 -5.72 10.54 -0.33
N LEU A 79 -5.02 11.00 -1.38
CA LEU A 79 -5.01 12.41 -1.78
C LEU A 79 -6.39 12.87 -2.26
N LEU A 80 -7.06 12.10 -3.12
CA LEU A 80 -8.41 12.42 -3.63
C LEU A 80 -9.46 12.44 -2.52
N ILE A 81 -9.35 11.53 -1.53
CA ILE A 81 -10.20 11.53 -0.34
C ILE A 81 -9.94 12.77 0.51
N SER A 82 -8.68 13.12 0.76
CA SER A 82 -8.31 14.34 1.51
C SER A 82 -8.79 15.62 0.83
N LEU A 83 -8.69 15.70 -0.50
CA LEU A 83 -9.26 16.79 -1.30
C LEU A 83 -10.79 16.81 -1.24
N GLY A 84 -11.44 15.65 -1.32
CA GLY A 84 -12.89 15.52 -1.20
C GLY A 84 -13.41 15.93 0.19
N ASP A 85 -12.66 15.61 1.25
CA ASP A 85 -13.01 15.97 2.63
C ASP A 85 -12.82 17.47 2.90
N GLN A 86 -11.76 18.08 2.35
CA GLN A 86 -11.56 19.54 2.39
C GLN A 86 -12.65 20.31 1.63
N ILE A 87 -13.14 19.76 0.52
CA ILE A 87 -14.22 20.39 -0.26
C ILE A 87 -15.60 20.11 0.34
N GLY A 88 -15.83 18.91 0.87
CA GLY A 88 -17.13 18.47 1.40
C GLY A 88 -17.41 18.92 2.83
N ASN A 89 -16.38 19.14 3.64
CA ASN A 89 -16.49 19.62 5.02
C ASN A 89 -16.13 21.10 5.17
N GLY A 90 -15.85 21.79 4.05
CA GLY A 90 -15.63 23.23 3.96
C GLY A 90 -16.95 24.00 3.76
N SER A 91 -17.87 23.90 4.72
CA SER A 91 -18.97 24.84 4.99
C SER A 91 -19.46 24.65 6.42
#